data_AF-A0A953M8L0-F1
#
_entry.id   AF-A0A953M8L0-F1
#
_cell.length_a   1.000
_cell.length_b   1.000
_cell.length_c   1.000
_cell.angle_alpha   90.00
_cell.angle_beta   90.00
_cell.angle_gamma   90.00
#
_symmetry.space_group_name_H-M   'P 1'
#
loop_
_entity.id
_entity.type
_entity.pdbx_description
1 polymer ?
#
loop_
_entity_poly.entity_id
_entity_poly.type
_entity_poly.pdbx_seq_one_letter_code
_entity_poly.pdbx_strand_id
1 'polypeptide(L)'
;MGQSILLVEDETLLRESLAELLEDEGFEVVQARNGREGHDRLIERSFDLVLSDIRMPEMDGAELLRRARRIAPQTPVIIVTAFGTVESAVGAMRDGAADFLLKPVQFEDVLIRVRRVLEVGSMRREHQAQTEQLAESSTFHNLIGESPAMEVLFEKVRRLSSVRSSVLIHGESGTGKELIARAIHYNGMTRNKPFVAVNCGAIPESLIESELFGHRKGAFTGA
;
A
#
# COMPACT_ATOMS: atom_id res chain seq x y z
N MET A 1 -15.21 -14.21 1.50
CA MET A 1 -14.76 -13.97 2.89
C MET A 1 -14.98 -12.50 3.17
N GLY A 2 -15.62 -12.15 4.30
CA GLY A 2 -15.82 -10.75 4.67
C GLY A 2 -14.49 -10.06 4.94
N GLN A 3 -14.43 -8.73 4.77
CA GLN A 3 -13.24 -7.96 5.12
C GLN A 3 -13.08 -7.95 6.65
N SER A 4 -11.85 -8.11 7.11
CA SER A 4 -11.51 -8.23 8.54
C SER A 4 -11.13 -6.89 9.15
N ILE A 5 -11.75 -6.54 10.26
CA ILE A 5 -11.53 -5.26 10.96
C ILE A 5 -11.06 -5.55 12.38
N LEU A 6 -9.94 -4.94 12.77
CA LEU A 6 -9.51 -4.88 14.16
C LEU A 6 -10.07 -3.61 14.81
N LEU A 7 -11.01 -3.79 15.74
CA LEU A 7 -11.59 -2.72 16.55
C LEU A 7 -10.87 -2.63 17.90
N VAL A 8 -10.26 -1.48 18.19
CA VAL A 8 -9.49 -1.23 19.42
C VAL A 8 -10.12 -0.07 20.19
N GLU A 9 -10.79 -0.36 21.29
CA GLU A 9 -11.57 0.61 22.07
C GLU A 9 -11.64 0.15 23.53
N ASP A 10 -11.34 1.02 24.49
CA ASP A 10 -11.31 0.66 25.91
C ASP A 10 -12.70 0.73 26.56
N GLU A 11 -13.59 1.59 26.05
CA GLU A 11 -14.98 1.66 26.49
C GLU A 11 -15.79 0.45 25.99
N THR A 12 -16.16 -0.45 26.91
CA THR A 12 -16.79 -1.74 26.57
C THR A 12 -18.11 -1.58 25.82
N LEU A 13 -18.99 -0.68 26.28
CA LEU A 13 -20.29 -0.47 25.64
C LEU A 13 -20.13 0.04 24.20
N LEU A 14 -19.25 1.02 23.99
CA LEU A 14 -18.99 1.57 22.66
C LEU A 14 -18.33 0.54 21.74
N ARG A 15 -17.36 -0.24 22.26
CA ARG A 15 -16.71 -1.31 21.51
C ARG A 15 -17.71 -2.37 21.04
N GLU A 16 -18.59 -2.81 21.93
CA GLU A 16 -19.64 -3.79 21.60
C GLU A 16 -20.63 -3.25 20.58
N SER A 17 -21.12 -2.01 20.75
CA SER A 17 -22.04 -1.40 19.78
C SER A 17 -21.41 -1.18 18.40
N LEU A 18 -20.13 -0.77 18.33
CA LEU A 18 -19.42 -0.62 17.06
C LEU A 18 -19.14 -1.96 16.40
N ALA A 19 -18.84 -3.00 17.20
CA ALA A 19 -18.65 -4.34 16.67
C ALA A 19 -19.95 -4.89 16.07
N GLU A 20 -21.07 -4.80 16.79
CA GLU A 20 -22.39 -5.25 16.30
C GLU A 20 -22.76 -4.54 14.99
N LEU A 21 -22.59 -3.21 14.93
CA LEU A 21 -22.82 -2.42 13.71
C LEU A 21 -21.99 -2.91 12.51
N LEU A 22 -20.71 -3.21 12.73
CA LEU A 22 -19.80 -3.65 11.66
C LEU A 22 -20.08 -5.10 11.25
N GLU A 23 -20.43 -5.96 12.20
CA GLU A 23 -20.81 -7.36 11.95
C GLU A 23 -22.13 -7.44 11.15
N ASP A 24 -23.12 -6.60 11.48
CA ASP A 24 -24.40 -6.49 10.74
C ASP A 24 -24.20 -6.09 9.27
N GLU A 25 -23.15 -5.31 8.98
CA GLU A 25 -22.76 -4.92 7.63
C GLU A 25 -21.88 -5.96 6.92
N GLY A 26 -21.63 -7.11 7.56
CA GLY A 26 -20.95 -8.27 6.98
C GLY A 26 -19.43 -8.28 7.13
N PHE A 27 -18.86 -7.44 8.01
CA PHE A 27 -17.43 -7.45 8.33
C PHE A 27 -17.10 -8.52 9.37
N GLU A 28 -15.88 -9.09 9.30
CA GLU A 28 -15.36 -9.92 10.39
C GLU A 28 -14.66 -9.01 11.41
N VAL A 29 -15.24 -8.85 12.60
CA VAL A 29 -14.70 -7.94 13.60
C VAL A 29 -13.91 -8.69 14.67
N VAL A 30 -12.69 -8.21 14.94
CA VAL A 30 -11.90 -8.60 16.11
C VAL A 30 -11.83 -7.45 17.05
N GLN A 31 -12.21 -7.70 18.29
CA GLN A 31 -12.18 -6.70 19.33
C GLN A 31 -10.88 -6.77 20.14
N ALA A 32 -10.38 -5.60 20.53
CA ALA A 32 -9.31 -5.42 21.49
C ALA A 32 -9.66 -4.26 22.43
N ARG A 33 -9.33 -4.40 23.71
CA ARG A 33 -9.68 -3.41 24.76
C ARG A 33 -8.63 -2.34 25.02
N ASN A 34 -7.46 -2.44 24.37
CA ASN A 34 -6.40 -1.46 24.46
C ASN A 34 -5.39 -1.63 23.32
N GLY A 35 -4.47 -0.68 23.17
CA GLY A 35 -3.47 -0.72 22.10
C GLY A 35 -2.49 -1.90 22.19
N ARG A 36 -2.27 -2.48 23.39
CA ARG A 36 -1.40 -3.66 23.55
C ARG A 36 -2.05 -4.90 22.96
N GLU A 37 -3.28 -5.18 23.34
CA GLU A 37 -4.03 -6.28 22.76
C GLU A 37 -4.21 -6.08 21.25
N GLY A 38 -4.51 -4.86 20.79
CA GLY A 38 -4.57 -4.55 19.36
C GLY A 38 -3.26 -4.81 18.62
N HIS A 39 -2.11 -4.45 19.22
CA HIS A 39 -0.80 -4.73 18.65
C HIS A 39 -0.49 -6.24 18.58
N ASP A 40 -0.81 -6.98 19.64
CA ASP A 40 -0.59 -8.43 19.69
C ASP A 40 -1.44 -9.13 18.61
N ARG A 41 -2.70 -8.70 18.42
CA ARG A 41 -3.56 -9.19 17.33
C ARG A 41 -2.98 -8.92 15.94
N LEU A 42 -2.40 -7.74 15.72
CA LEU A 42 -1.75 -7.39 14.44
C LEU A 42 -0.51 -8.24 14.15
N ILE A 43 0.12 -8.83 15.17
CA ILE A 43 1.22 -9.78 15.00
C ILE A 43 0.69 -11.18 14.68
N GLU A 44 -0.41 -11.58 15.33
CA GLU A 44 -1.03 -12.91 15.15
C GLU A 44 -1.60 -13.09 13.74
N ARG A 45 -2.28 -12.07 13.20
CA ARG A 45 -2.86 -12.10 11.86
C ARG A 45 -2.96 -10.74 11.19
N SER A 46 -3.11 -10.77 9.87
CA SER A 46 -3.37 -9.58 9.06
C SER A 46 -4.84 -9.13 9.17
N PHE A 47 -5.05 -7.82 9.08
CA PHE A 47 -6.37 -7.19 9.01
C PHE A 47 -6.49 -6.28 7.79
N ASP A 48 -7.70 -6.12 7.27
CA ASP A 48 -7.97 -5.21 6.16
C ASP A 48 -8.07 -3.75 6.61
N LEU A 49 -8.40 -3.52 7.89
CA LEU A 49 -8.52 -2.21 8.53
C LEU A 49 -8.31 -2.32 10.05
N VAL A 50 -7.71 -1.28 10.65
CA VAL A 50 -7.77 -1.04 12.11
C VAL A 50 -8.63 0.19 12.38
N LEU A 51 -9.58 0.07 13.30
CA LEU A 51 -10.35 1.18 13.86
C LEU A 51 -9.97 1.31 15.35
N SER A 52 -9.32 2.40 15.75
CA SER A 52 -8.74 2.53 17.09
C SER A 52 -9.12 3.84 17.76
N ASP A 53 -9.44 3.82 19.06
CA ASP A 53 -9.40 5.04 19.87
C ASP A 53 -7.95 5.54 19.98
N ILE A 54 -7.75 6.86 20.14
CA ILE A 54 -6.48 7.44 20.58
C ILE A 54 -6.22 7.14 22.05
N ARG A 55 -7.19 7.37 22.94
CA ARG A 55 -6.92 7.35 24.38
C ARG A 55 -7.33 6.04 24.98
N MET A 56 -6.35 5.19 25.26
CA MET A 56 -6.57 3.89 25.88
C MET A 56 -5.47 3.61 26.93
N PRO A 57 -5.73 2.79 27.95
CA PRO A 57 -4.72 2.36 28.90
C PRO A 57 -3.63 1.51 28.23
N GLU A 58 -2.48 1.38 28.91
CA GLU A 58 -1.29 0.62 28.49
C GLU A 58 -0.57 1.14 27.23
N MET A 59 -1.27 1.20 26.11
CA MET A 59 -0.77 1.72 24.84
C MET A 59 -1.89 2.51 24.17
N ASP A 60 -1.55 3.76 23.83
CA ASP A 60 -2.46 4.67 23.14
C ASP A 60 -2.55 4.35 21.63
N GLY A 61 -3.59 4.86 20.98
CA GLY A 61 -3.84 4.64 19.55
C GLY A 61 -2.78 5.26 18.64
N ALA A 62 -2.08 6.32 19.09
CA ALA A 62 -1.01 6.94 18.33
C ALA A 62 0.23 6.03 18.26
N GLU A 63 0.60 5.41 19.37
CA GLU A 63 1.66 4.41 19.43
C GLU A 63 1.25 3.14 18.68
N LEU A 64 0.00 2.70 18.79
CA LEU A 64 -0.52 1.60 17.99
C LEU A 64 -0.39 1.89 16.49
N LEU A 65 -0.79 3.09 16.02
CA LEU A 65 -0.62 3.53 14.64
C LEU A 65 0.83 3.46 14.17
N ARG A 66 1.77 3.99 14.96
CA ARG A 66 3.20 3.95 14.64
C ARG A 66 3.74 2.53 14.55
N ARG A 67 3.28 1.62 15.42
CA ARG A 67 3.66 0.20 15.38
C ARG A 67 3.04 -0.52 14.20
N ALA A 68 1.73 -0.34 13.97
CA ALA A 68 1.00 -0.89 12.83
C ALA A 68 1.67 -0.53 11.51
N ARG A 69 2.12 0.72 11.35
CA ARG A 69 2.87 1.16 10.16
C ARG A 69 4.20 0.45 9.92
N ARG A 70 4.83 -0.11 10.97
CA ARG A 70 6.09 -0.85 10.84
C ARG A 70 5.85 -2.32 10.51
N ILE A 71 4.85 -2.94 11.14
CA ILE A 71 4.60 -4.38 11.03
C ILE A 71 3.59 -4.74 9.94
N ALA A 72 2.63 -3.85 9.67
CA ALA A 72 1.53 -4.03 8.73
C ALA A 72 1.30 -2.73 7.93
N PRO A 73 2.28 -2.27 7.13
CA PRO A 73 2.22 -0.98 6.44
C PRO A 73 1.08 -0.85 5.41
N GLN A 74 0.48 -1.97 5.00
CA GLN A 74 -0.63 -2.03 4.05
C GLN A 74 -2.00 -2.02 4.74
N THR A 75 -2.05 -2.18 6.06
CA THR A 75 -3.29 -2.13 6.82
C THR A 75 -3.55 -0.67 7.19
N PRO A 76 -4.58 -0.02 6.60
CA PRO A 76 -4.95 1.33 6.98
C PRO A 76 -5.46 1.37 8.42
N VAL A 77 -5.28 2.51 9.08
CA VAL A 77 -5.72 2.75 10.45
C VAL A 77 -6.62 3.99 10.46
N ILE A 78 -7.85 3.85 10.94
CA ILE A 78 -8.76 4.96 11.24
C ILE A 78 -8.71 5.22 12.74
N ILE A 79 -8.56 6.50 13.08
CA ILE A 79 -8.47 6.95 14.47
C ILE A 79 -9.79 7.57 14.93
N VAL A 80 -10.34 7.09 16.03
CA VAL A 80 -11.53 7.63 16.69
C VAL A 80 -11.09 8.39 17.95
N THR A 81 -11.59 9.59 18.22
CA THR A 81 -11.17 10.33 19.42
C THR A 81 -12.19 11.34 19.92
N ALA A 82 -12.31 11.49 21.24
CA ALA A 82 -13.05 12.59 21.87
C ALA A 82 -12.25 13.92 21.93
N PHE A 83 -10.91 13.86 21.79
CA PHE A 83 -10.04 15.04 21.85
C PHE A 83 -9.61 15.48 20.45
N GLY A 84 -10.55 16.11 19.75
CA GLY A 84 -10.31 16.73 18.45
C GLY A 84 -9.99 18.21 18.55
N THR A 85 -8.72 18.57 18.64
CA THR A 85 -8.30 19.84 18.04
C THR A 85 -7.92 19.57 16.59
N VAL A 86 -7.97 20.59 15.73
CA VAL A 86 -7.45 20.45 14.36
C VAL A 86 -5.99 19.94 14.38
N GLU A 87 -5.22 20.32 15.40
CA GLU A 87 -3.83 19.93 15.57
C GLU A 87 -3.65 18.43 15.88
N SER A 88 -4.50 17.84 16.74
CA SER A 88 -4.42 16.40 17.04
C SER A 88 -4.83 15.54 15.84
N ALA A 89 -5.86 15.96 15.10
CA ALA A 89 -6.27 15.31 13.85
C ALA A 89 -5.15 15.38 12.81
N VAL A 90 -4.54 16.56 12.62
CA VAL A 90 -3.40 16.74 11.71
C VAL A 90 -2.19 15.89 12.15
N GLY A 91 -1.95 15.75 13.46
CA GLY A 91 -0.90 14.89 14.01
C GLY A 91 -1.09 13.42 13.61
N ALA A 92 -2.30 12.87 13.82
CA ALA A 92 -2.61 11.49 13.44
C ALA A 92 -2.44 11.24 11.93
N MET A 93 -2.89 12.19 11.10
CA MET A 93 -2.71 12.09 9.64
C MET A 93 -1.22 12.15 9.23
N ARG A 94 -0.41 12.98 9.90
CA ARG A 94 1.06 13.03 9.66
C ARG A 94 1.74 11.73 10.07
N ASP A 95 1.30 11.11 11.15
CA ASP A 95 1.80 9.82 11.61
C ASP A 95 1.37 8.67 10.67
N GLY A 96 0.38 8.92 9.79
CA GLY A 96 -0.02 8.06 8.69
C GLY A 96 -1.33 7.33 8.91
N ALA A 97 -2.24 7.89 9.73
CA ALA A 97 -3.62 7.45 9.77
C ALA A 97 -4.27 7.65 8.39
N ALA A 98 -5.15 6.72 8.02
CA ALA A 98 -5.91 6.78 6.77
C ALA A 98 -7.07 7.78 6.85
N ASP A 99 -7.70 7.87 8.01
CA ASP A 99 -8.77 8.83 8.32
C ASP A 99 -8.88 9.03 9.82
N PHE A 100 -9.71 9.99 10.24
CA PHE A 100 -10.06 10.20 11.65
C PHE A 100 -11.56 10.50 11.83
N LEU A 101 -12.07 10.17 13.01
CA LEU A 101 -13.45 10.37 13.45
C LEU A 101 -13.48 11.02 14.83
N LEU A 102 -14.40 11.97 15.02
CA LEU A 102 -14.59 12.64 16.30
C LEU A 102 -15.74 11.99 17.07
N LYS A 103 -15.51 11.69 18.36
CA LYS A 103 -16.58 11.32 19.28
C LYS A 103 -17.41 12.59 19.62
N PRO A 104 -18.75 12.50 19.73
CA PRO A 104 -19.56 11.29 19.61
C PRO A 104 -19.66 10.79 18.16
N VAL A 105 -19.41 9.48 17.96
CA VAL A 105 -19.43 8.88 16.63
C VAL A 105 -20.87 8.64 16.17
N GLN A 106 -21.18 9.07 14.96
CA GLN A 106 -22.40 8.67 14.27
C GLN A 106 -22.12 7.36 13.53
N PHE A 107 -22.94 6.34 13.75
CA PHE A 107 -22.73 5.01 13.17
C PHE A 107 -22.70 5.03 11.64
N GLU A 108 -23.55 5.82 10.99
CA GLU A 108 -23.51 6.01 9.54
C GLU A 108 -22.15 6.56 9.06
N ASP A 109 -21.59 7.55 9.77
CA ASP A 109 -20.28 8.11 9.43
C ASP A 109 -19.16 7.08 9.55
N VAL A 110 -19.18 6.27 10.62
CA VAL A 110 -18.21 5.18 10.82
C VAL A 110 -18.25 4.25 9.61
N LEU A 111 -19.43 3.79 9.21
CA LEU A 111 -19.59 2.87 8.08
C LEU A 111 -19.14 3.47 6.75
N ILE A 112 -19.46 4.75 6.49
CA ILE A 112 -19.02 5.44 5.27
C ILE A 112 -17.49 5.50 5.23
N ARG A 113 -16.83 5.86 6.34
CA ARG A 113 -15.37 5.95 6.39
C ARG A 113 -14.70 4.58 6.27
N VAL A 114 -15.21 3.58 6.98
CA VAL A 114 -14.73 2.19 6.92
C VAL A 114 -14.79 1.67 5.48
N ARG A 115 -15.96 1.77 4.82
CA ARG A 115 -16.13 1.32 3.43
C ARG A 115 -15.17 2.02 2.47
N ARG A 116 -15.07 3.35 2.56
CA ARG A 116 -14.19 4.15 1.70
C ARG A 116 -12.73 3.74 1.87
N VAL A 117 -12.26 3.58 3.11
CA VAL A 117 -10.87 3.21 3.38
C VAL A 117 -10.59 1.78 2.94
N LEU A 118 -11.53 0.85 3.12
CA LEU A 118 -11.42 -0.53 2.65
C LEU A 118 -11.38 -0.63 1.12
N GLU A 119 -12.20 0.16 0.41
CA GLU A 119 -12.20 0.23 -1.06
C GLU A 119 -10.87 0.75 -1.61
N VAL A 120 -10.34 1.83 -1.04
CA VAL A 120 -9.00 2.34 -1.41
C VAL A 120 -7.91 1.31 -1.10
N GLY A 121 -8.06 0.58 0.02
CA GLY A 121 -7.17 -0.51 0.41
C GLY A 121 -7.19 -1.68 -0.58
N SER A 122 -8.37 -2.12 -1.02
CA SER A 122 -8.50 -3.22 -1.98
C SER A 122 -7.94 -2.85 -3.35
N MET A 123 -8.21 -1.65 -3.87
CA MET A 123 -7.63 -1.17 -5.12
C MET A 123 -6.09 -1.16 -5.07
N ARG A 124 -5.52 -0.74 -3.94
CA ARG A 124 -4.06 -0.73 -3.74
C ARG A 124 -3.49 -2.15 -3.65
N ARG A 125 -4.16 -3.07 -2.96
CA ARG A 125 -3.78 -4.49 -2.87
C ARG A 125 -3.89 -5.18 -4.22
N GLU A 126 -4.93 -4.91 -5.00
CA GLU A 126 -5.09 -5.45 -6.36
C GLU A 126 -4.00 -4.92 -7.30
N HIS A 127 -3.69 -3.63 -7.26
CA HIS A 127 -2.60 -3.05 -8.03
C HIS A 127 -1.24 -3.66 -7.63
N GLN A 128 -1.01 -3.88 -6.34
CA GLN A 128 0.20 -4.52 -5.84
C GLN A 128 0.27 -6.00 -6.23
N ALA A 129 -0.82 -6.75 -6.09
CA ALA A 129 -0.91 -8.16 -6.46
C ALA A 129 -0.75 -8.37 -7.98
N GLN A 130 -1.26 -7.46 -8.82
CA GLN A 130 -0.99 -7.47 -10.26
C GLN A 130 0.49 -7.20 -10.55
N THR A 131 1.10 -6.28 -9.81
CA THR A 131 2.54 -5.98 -9.92
C THR A 131 3.41 -7.16 -9.44
N GLU A 132 2.97 -7.86 -8.39
CA GLU A 132 3.67 -8.99 -7.76
C GLU A 132 3.43 -10.31 -8.51
N GLN A 133 2.26 -10.59 -9.08
CA GLN A 133 2.05 -11.77 -9.94
C GLN A 133 2.91 -11.72 -11.21
N LEU A 134 3.19 -10.52 -11.71
CA LEU A 134 4.17 -10.29 -12.77
C LEU A 134 5.62 -10.53 -12.30
N ALA A 135 5.88 -10.54 -10.99
CA ALA A 135 7.19 -10.74 -10.37
C ALA A 135 7.43 -12.15 -9.81
N GLU A 136 6.41 -12.82 -9.23
CA GLU A 136 6.54 -14.10 -8.51
C GLU A 136 6.59 -15.33 -9.42
N SER A 137 6.12 -15.24 -10.67
CA SER A 137 6.05 -16.40 -11.57
C SER A 137 7.41 -16.85 -12.15
N SER A 138 8.54 -16.22 -11.78
CA SER A 138 9.87 -16.81 -12.03
C SER A 138 11.01 -16.00 -11.41
N THR A 139 12.15 -16.67 -11.24
CA THR A 139 13.45 -16.11 -10.86
C THR A 139 13.94 -14.96 -11.77
N PHE A 140 13.26 -14.68 -12.89
CA PHE A 140 13.59 -13.63 -13.87
C PHE A 140 12.37 -13.01 -14.60
N HIS A 141 11.17 -12.91 -14.01
CA HIS A 141 9.98 -12.26 -14.63
C HIS A 141 9.53 -12.87 -15.98
N ASN A 142 9.17 -14.15 -15.97
CA ASN A 142 8.81 -15.06 -17.06
C ASN A 142 9.85 -15.18 -18.19
N LEU A 143 11.12 -14.87 -17.94
CA LEU A 143 12.19 -15.20 -18.86
C LEU A 143 12.52 -16.69 -18.81
N ILE A 144 12.06 -17.43 -19.81
CA ILE A 144 12.40 -18.85 -20.01
C ILE A 144 13.53 -18.92 -21.04
N GLY A 145 14.65 -19.54 -20.69
CA GLY A 145 15.77 -19.72 -21.60
C GLY A 145 16.89 -20.56 -21.00
N GLU A 146 17.15 -21.72 -21.59
CA GLU A 146 18.16 -22.69 -21.14
C GLU A 146 19.41 -22.68 -22.02
N SER A 147 19.50 -21.75 -22.98
CA SER A 147 20.67 -21.68 -23.87
C SER A 147 21.89 -21.08 -23.14
N PRO A 148 23.12 -21.47 -23.50
CA PRO A 148 24.33 -20.91 -22.89
C PRO A 148 24.40 -19.37 -22.98
N ALA A 149 23.86 -18.78 -24.04
CA ALA A 149 23.79 -17.33 -24.20
C ALA A 149 22.85 -16.67 -23.17
N MET A 150 21.74 -17.33 -22.84
CA MET A 150 20.80 -16.87 -21.82
C MET A 150 21.37 -17.00 -20.42
N GLU A 151 22.13 -18.06 -20.13
CA GLU A 151 22.83 -18.21 -18.84
C GLU A 151 23.81 -17.06 -18.59
N VAL A 152 24.62 -16.71 -19.62
CA VAL A 152 25.53 -15.56 -19.57
C VAL A 152 24.76 -14.26 -19.37
N LEU A 153 23.60 -14.11 -20.03
CA LEU A 153 22.74 -12.93 -19.86
C LEU A 153 22.20 -12.84 -18.42
N PHE A 154 21.73 -13.94 -17.85
CA PHE A 154 21.24 -13.99 -16.46
C PHE A 154 22.33 -13.68 -15.44
N GLU A 155 23.56 -14.12 -15.67
CA GLU A 155 24.69 -13.74 -14.83
C GLU A 155 24.97 -12.23 -14.90
N LYS A 156 24.93 -11.64 -16.10
CA LYS A 156 25.07 -10.18 -16.27
C LYS A 156 23.97 -9.41 -15.56
N VAL A 157 22.71 -9.84 -15.70
CA VAL A 157 21.56 -9.23 -15.02
C VAL A 157 21.77 -9.23 -13.50
N ARG A 158 22.17 -10.37 -12.91
CA ARG A 158 22.44 -10.47 -11.47
C ARG A 158 23.52 -9.50 -11.00
N ARG A 159 24.60 -9.34 -11.76
CA ARG A 159 25.65 -8.37 -11.45
C ARG A 159 25.14 -6.93 -11.55
N LEU A 160 24.41 -6.62 -12.62
CA LEU A 160 23.88 -5.27 -12.89
C LEU A 160 22.82 -4.83 -11.87
N SER A 161 22.02 -5.75 -11.32
CA SER A 161 21.04 -5.46 -10.28
C SER A 161 21.65 -4.85 -9.01
N SER A 162 22.93 -5.12 -8.72
CA SER A 162 23.62 -4.62 -7.53
C SER A 162 24.27 -3.24 -7.68
N VAL A 163 24.30 -2.68 -8.91
CA VAL A 163 24.98 -1.41 -9.18
C VAL A 163 23.99 -0.29 -9.46
N ARG A 164 24.32 0.93 -8.99
CA ARG A 164 23.55 2.15 -9.28
C ARG A 164 24.09 2.83 -10.53
N SER A 165 23.78 2.26 -11.70
CA SER A 165 24.21 2.83 -12.98
C SER A 165 23.13 2.62 -14.04
N SER A 166 23.09 3.50 -15.05
CA SER A 166 22.19 3.35 -16.18
C SER A 166 22.59 2.14 -17.02
N VAL A 167 21.59 1.36 -17.45
CA VAL A 167 21.79 0.15 -18.26
C VAL A 167 21.14 0.35 -19.62
N LEU A 168 21.88 0.05 -20.69
CA LEU A 168 21.39 0.05 -22.07
C LEU A 168 21.20 -1.39 -22.55
N ILE A 169 19.99 -1.73 -22.99
CA ILE A 169 19.62 -3.08 -23.44
C ILE A 169 19.35 -3.05 -24.93
N HIS A 170 20.14 -3.82 -25.71
CA HIS A 170 19.98 -3.97 -27.14
C HIS A 170 19.42 -5.34 -27.51
N GLY A 171 18.73 -5.40 -28.65
CA GLY A 171 18.15 -6.62 -29.18
C GLY A 171 17.04 -6.30 -30.19
N GLU A 172 16.74 -7.26 -31.05
CA GLU A 172 15.66 -7.14 -32.04
C GLU A 172 14.28 -6.95 -31.37
N SER A 173 13.28 -6.51 -32.13
CA SER A 173 11.92 -6.41 -31.60
C SER A 173 11.41 -7.77 -31.12
N GLY A 174 10.69 -7.81 -30.00
CA GLY A 174 10.16 -9.07 -29.45
C GLY A 174 11.16 -9.95 -28.67
N THR A 175 12.44 -9.58 -28.56
CA THR A 175 13.47 -10.38 -27.84
C THR A 175 13.42 -10.27 -26.30
N GLY A 176 12.37 -9.68 -25.73
CA GLY A 176 12.19 -9.61 -24.28
C GLY A 176 13.01 -8.53 -23.55
N LYS A 177 13.44 -7.47 -24.24
CA LYS A 177 14.23 -6.36 -23.63
C LYS A 177 13.58 -5.74 -22.38
N GLU A 178 12.25 -5.58 -22.38
CA GLU A 178 11.53 -5.06 -21.22
C GLU A 178 11.57 -6.03 -20.03
N LEU A 179 11.46 -7.33 -20.30
CA LEU A 179 11.53 -8.35 -19.26
C LEU A 179 12.94 -8.37 -18.60
N ILE A 180 14.00 -8.15 -19.39
CA ILE A 180 15.36 -7.96 -18.86
C ILE A 180 15.43 -6.70 -17.98
N ALA A 181 14.84 -5.58 -18.39
CA ALA A 181 14.83 -4.35 -17.59
C ALA A 181 14.11 -4.55 -16.24
N ARG A 182 12.96 -5.24 -16.25
CA ARG A 182 12.21 -5.64 -15.05
C ARG A 182 13.04 -6.55 -14.15
N ALA A 183 13.69 -7.56 -14.73
CA ALA A 183 14.56 -8.46 -14.00
C ALA A 183 15.71 -7.72 -13.30
N ILE A 184 16.32 -6.72 -13.94
CA ILE A 184 17.36 -5.90 -13.31
C ILE A 184 16.80 -5.14 -12.09
N HIS A 185 15.65 -4.49 -12.24
CA HIS A 185 15.02 -3.69 -11.18
C HIS A 185 14.61 -4.51 -9.96
N TYR A 186 13.84 -5.58 -10.18
CA TYR A 186 13.25 -6.36 -9.10
C TYR A 186 14.25 -7.30 -8.40
N ASN A 187 15.37 -7.63 -9.04
CA ASN A 187 16.50 -8.28 -8.38
C ASN A 187 17.47 -7.28 -7.72
N GLY A 188 17.25 -5.97 -7.89
CA GLY A 188 18.20 -4.92 -7.53
C GLY A 188 17.86 -4.11 -6.28
N MET A 189 18.67 -3.08 -6.02
CA MET A 189 18.53 -2.20 -4.85
C MET A 189 17.20 -1.42 -4.83
N THR A 190 16.53 -1.29 -5.97
CA THR A 190 15.26 -0.57 -6.13
C THR A 190 14.05 -1.48 -6.21
N ARG A 191 14.18 -2.77 -5.90
CA ARG A 191 13.10 -3.77 -6.00
C ARG A 191 11.76 -3.40 -5.35
N ASN A 192 11.79 -2.65 -4.26
CA ASN A 192 10.58 -2.21 -3.53
C ASN A 192 10.05 -0.83 -3.99
N LYS A 193 10.62 -0.27 -5.07
CA LYS A 193 10.21 1.01 -5.66
C LYS A 193 9.41 0.78 -6.94
N PRO A 194 8.60 1.75 -7.37
CA PRO A 194 7.88 1.66 -8.64
C PRO A 194 8.83 1.44 -9.81
N PHE A 195 8.45 0.55 -10.72
CA PHE A 195 9.06 0.38 -12.04
C PHE A 195 8.16 1.03 -13.08
N VAL A 196 8.66 2.06 -13.77
CA VAL A 196 7.90 2.79 -14.80
C VAL A 196 8.51 2.47 -16.16
N ALA A 197 7.81 1.69 -16.97
CA ALA A 197 8.17 1.43 -18.36
C ALA A 197 7.56 2.50 -19.26
N VAL A 198 8.39 3.19 -20.04
CA VAL A 198 7.95 4.18 -21.03
C VAL A 198 8.35 3.70 -22.42
N ASN A 199 7.36 3.46 -23.28
CA ASN A 199 7.59 3.12 -24.68
C ASN A 199 7.61 4.40 -25.54
N CYS A 200 8.81 4.93 -25.78
CA CYS A 200 8.99 6.14 -26.57
C CYS A 200 8.49 6.01 -28.02
N GLY A 201 8.40 4.80 -28.57
CA GLY A 201 7.89 4.57 -29.93
C GLY A 201 6.36 4.63 -30.06
N ALA A 202 5.64 4.55 -28.93
CA ALA A 202 4.18 4.62 -28.89
C ALA A 202 3.65 6.02 -28.52
N ILE A 203 4.54 6.94 -28.15
CA ILE A 203 4.20 8.31 -27.73
C ILE A 203 4.54 9.26 -28.88
N PRO A 204 3.61 10.13 -29.32
CA PRO A 204 3.92 11.19 -30.28
C PRO A 204 5.06 12.08 -29.77
N GLU A 205 6.00 12.44 -30.64
CA GLU A 205 7.17 13.25 -30.28
C GLU A 205 6.80 14.57 -29.58
N SER A 206 5.67 15.17 -29.98
CA SER A 206 5.15 16.40 -29.37
C SER A 206 4.66 16.26 -27.92
N LEU A 207 4.45 15.04 -27.42
CA LEU A 207 3.91 14.77 -26.09
C LEU A 207 4.93 14.13 -25.15
N ILE A 208 6.05 13.60 -25.67
CA ILE A 208 6.99 12.81 -24.87
C ILE A 208 7.62 13.60 -23.72
N GLU A 209 7.97 14.88 -23.95
CA GLU A 209 8.55 15.74 -22.92
C GLU A 209 7.54 16.05 -21.80
N SER A 210 6.29 16.29 -22.18
CA SER A 210 5.19 16.53 -21.24
C SER A 210 4.89 15.30 -20.38
N GLU A 211 4.90 14.11 -20.96
CA GLU A 211 4.65 12.86 -20.23
C GLU A 211 5.82 12.50 -19.28
N LEU A 212 7.06 12.73 -19.70
CA LEU A 212 8.25 12.38 -18.91
C LEU A 212 8.55 13.37 -17.78
N PHE A 213 8.32 14.66 -18.01
CA PHE A 213 8.73 15.73 -17.10
C PHE A 213 7.57 16.52 -16.50
N GLY A 214 6.35 16.30 -16.97
CA GLY A 214 5.17 17.09 -16.65
C GLY A 214 5.17 18.44 -17.39
N HIS A 215 4.02 19.12 -17.37
CA HIS A 215 3.89 20.46 -17.91
C HIS A 215 3.07 21.36 -16.97
N ARG A 216 3.19 22.67 -17.16
CA ARG A 216 2.32 23.67 -16.49
C ARG A 216 1.22 24.10 -17.44
N LYS A 217 0.07 24.47 -16.87
CA LYS A 217 -1.08 24.98 -17.63
C LYS A 217 -0.64 26.14 -18.53
N GLY A 218 -0.88 26.02 -19.84
CA GLY A 218 -0.46 27.00 -20.85
C GLY A 218 0.93 26.79 -21.47
N ALA A 219 1.62 25.67 -21.19
CA ALA A 219 2.92 25.37 -21.81
C ALA A 219 2.84 25.08 -23.32
N PHE A 220 1.69 24.61 -23.82
CA PHE A 220 1.39 24.44 -25.24
C PHE A 220 -0.12 24.55 -25.50
N THR A 221 -0.50 24.72 -26.76
CA THR A 221 -1.92 24.76 -27.18
C THR A 221 -2.55 23.38 -27.01
N GLY A 222 -3.34 23.20 -25.95
CA GLY A 222 -3.99 21.94 -25.58
C GLY A 222 -3.78 21.48 -24.13
N ALA A 223 -2.99 22.21 -23.33
CA ALA A 223 -2.77 21.99 -21.89
C ALA A 223 -3.82 22.66 -20.98
#